data_AF-A0A2M8FBG2-F1
#
_entry.id   AF-A0A2M8FBG2-F1
#
_cell.length_a   1.000
_cell.length_b   1.000
_cell.length_c   1.000
_cell.angle_alpha   90.00
_cell.angle_beta   90.00
_cell.angle_gamma   90.00
#
_symmetry.space_group_name_H-M   'P 1'
#
loop_
_entity.id
_entity.type
_entity.pdbx_description
1 polymer ?
#
loop_
_entity_poly.entity_id
_entity_poly.type
_entity_poly.pdbx_seq_one_letter_code
_entity_poly.pdbx_strand_id
1 'polypeptide(L)'
;MALLPVLLPKGFKLKISVDSVVCAGDLLAYKNIGKEEVILLSKNLKISPSKVLKCLKKNLGDRIEKGEVLAEKKRIVGGKKFISPFSGTITRLEESTGRLFILSQSEEKIKEIKSPESYLIEE
;
A
#
# COMPACT_ATOMS: atom_id res chain seq x y z
N MET A 1 -8.23 -36.23 -17.82
CA MET A 1 -7.64 -35.21 -16.92
C MET A 1 -7.49 -33.94 -17.75
N ALA A 2 -8.18 -32.87 -17.36
CA ALA A 2 -8.21 -31.62 -18.11
C ALA A 2 -7.31 -30.61 -17.39
N LEU A 3 -6.22 -30.21 -18.04
CA LEU A 3 -5.40 -29.10 -17.58
C LEU A 3 -6.11 -27.81 -18.01
N LEU A 4 -6.55 -27.00 -17.05
CA LEU A 4 -7.14 -25.70 -17.36
C LEU A 4 -6.03 -24.64 -17.26
N PRO A 5 -5.54 -24.07 -18.37
CA PRO A 5 -4.59 -22.97 -18.30
C PRO A 5 -5.32 -21.75 -17.72
N VAL A 6 -5.07 -21.43 -16.45
CA VAL A 6 -5.61 -20.23 -15.82
C VAL A 6 -4.76 -19.04 -16.26
N LEU A 7 -5.31 -18.21 -17.16
CA LEU A 7 -4.70 -16.93 -17.52
C LEU A 7 -4.78 -15.97 -16.32
N LEU A 8 -3.66 -15.80 -15.62
CA LEU A 8 -3.56 -14.84 -14.52
C LEU A 8 -3.53 -13.41 -15.05
N PRO A 9 -4.48 -12.54 -14.65
CA PRO A 9 -4.46 -11.14 -15.04
C PRO A 9 -3.22 -10.42 -14.47
N LYS A 10 -2.73 -9.42 -15.20
CA LYS A 10 -1.52 -8.68 -14.82
C LYS A 10 -1.64 -8.09 -13.39
N GLY A 11 -0.66 -8.46 -12.55
CA GLY A 11 -0.53 -7.99 -11.17
C GLY A 11 -1.30 -8.79 -10.12
N PHE A 12 -1.89 -9.92 -10.48
CA PHE A 12 -2.32 -10.94 -9.52
C PHE A 12 -1.13 -11.83 -9.13
N LYS A 13 -1.03 -12.19 -7.86
CA LYS A 13 -0.10 -13.18 -7.32
C LYS A 13 -0.87 -14.47 -7.04
N LEU A 14 -0.31 -15.58 -7.49
CA LEU A 14 -0.85 -16.90 -7.22
C LEU A 14 -0.59 -17.25 -5.74
N LYS A 15 -1.59 -17.82 -5.05
CA LYS A 15 -1.48 -18.25 -3.64
C LYS A 15 -1.29 -19.76 -3.50
N ILE A 16 -1.66 -20.53 -4.52
CA ILE A 16 -1.57 -21.99 -4.53
C ILE A 16 -0.19 -22.45 -5.01
N SER A 17 0.29 -23.55 -4.46
CA SER A 17 1.51 -24.23 -4.91
C SER A 17 1.19 -25.24 -5.99
N VAL A 18 2.17 -25.51 -6.84
CA VAL A 18 2.16 -26.70 -7.72
C VAL A 18 1.99 -27.93 -6.81
N ASP A 19 1.18 -28.91 -7.21
CA ASP A 19 0.85 -30.14 -6.45
C ASP A 19 -0.24 -30.03 -5.36
N SER A 20 -0.99 -28.91 -5.33
CA SER A 20 -2.07 -28.70 -4.36
C SER A 20 -3.43 -29.21 -4.86
N VAL A 21 -4.18 -29.91 -3.99
CA VAL A 21 -5.62 -30.12 -4.19
C VAL A 21 -6.34 -28.79 -4.00
N VAL A 22 -6.97 -28.29 -5.06
CA VAL A 22 -7.82 -27.11 -5.04
C VAL A 22 -9.27 -27.57 -4.94
N CYS A 23 -9.98 -27.15 -3.91
CA CYS A 23 -11.42 -27.34 -3.79
C CYS A 23 -12.20 -26.17 -4.39
N ALA A 24 -13.44 -26.43 -4.79
CA ALA A 24 -14.38 -25.36 -5.16
C ALA A 24 -14.48 -24.34 -4.01
N GLY A 25 -14.25 -23.07 -4.31
CA GLY A 25 -14.20 -21.99 -3.33
C GLY A 25 -12.79 -21.58 -2.87
N ASP A 26 -11.75 -22.34 -3.21
CA ASP A 26 -10.38 -22.02 -2.82
C ASP A 26 -9.83 -20.79 -3.52
N LEU A 27 -9.04 -20.02 -2.78
CA LEU A 27 -8.40 -18.79 -3.26
C LEU A 27 -7.20 -19.14 -4.15
N LEU A 28 -7.35 -18.94 -5.46
CA LEU A 28 -6.31 -19.24 -6.44
C LEU A 28 -5.26 -18.13 -6.54
N ALA A 29 -5.74 -16.89 -6.64
CA ALA A 29 -4.88 -15.73 -6.81
C ALA A 29 -5.47 -14.50 -6.14
N TYR A 30 -4.58 -13.61 -5.71
CA TYR A 30 -4.92 -12.33 -5.12
C TYR A 30 -4.19 -11.18 -5.79
N LYS A 31 -4.82 -10.01 -5.82
CA LYS A 31 -4.15 -8.76 -6.15
C LYS A 31 -4.28 -7.80 -4.98
N ASN A 32 -3.12 -7.36 -4.46
CA ASN A 32 -3.08 -6.30 -3.48
C ASN A 32 -3.36 -4.97 -4.15
N ILE A 33 -4.56 -4.44 -3.91
CA ILE A 33 -4.94 -3.09 -4.34
C ILE A 33 -4.65 -2.16 -3.15
N GLY A 34 -3.43 -1.62 -3.10
CA GLY A 34 -3.12 -0.55 -2.15
C GLY A 34 -4.08 0.62 -2.35
N LYS A 35 -4.53 1.23 -1.25
CA LYS A 35 -5.38 2.42 -1.31
C LYS A 35 -4.47 3.65 -1.33
N GLU A 36 -4.69 4.58 -2.25
CA GLU A 36 -3.99 5.86 -2.19
C GLU A 36 -4.65 6.74 -1.11
N GLU A 37 -3.87 7.08 -0.09
CA GLU A 37 -4.25 7.95 1.00
C GLU A 37 -3.62 9.33 0.80
N VAL A 38 -4.39 10.39 1.08
CA VAL A 38 -3.96 11.78 0.89
C VAL A 38 -3.90 12.50 2.23
N ILE A 39 -2.71 13.00 2.58
CA ILE A 39 -2.46 13.71 3.84
C ILE A 39 -2.08 15.16 3.56
N LEU A 40 -2.85 16.11 4.10
CA LEU A 40 -2.53 17.53 4.02
C LEU A 40 -1.52 17.93 5.11
N LEU A 41 -0.23 17.71 4.86
CA LEU A 41 0.84 17.94 5.84
C LEU A 41 1.03 19.41 6.20
N SER A 42 0.82 20.33 5.26
CA SER A 42 0.88 21.78 5.48
C SER A 42 -0.05 22.20 6.64
N LYS A 43 -1.29 21.73 6.63
CA LYS A 43 -2.29 21.96 7.68
C LYS A 43 -1.93 21.26 8.98
N ASN A 44 -1.52 19.98 8.91
CA ASN A 44 -1.14 19.21 10.08
C ASN A 44 0.05 19.82 10.84
N LEU A 45 1.08 20.27 10.14
CA LEU A 45 2.29 20.87 10.72
C LEU A 45 2.18 22.39 10.95
N LYS A 46 1.10 23.04 10.50
CA LYS A 46 0.95 24.50 10.51
C LYS A 46 2.15 25.20 9.86
N ILE A 47 2.42 24.84 8.60
CA ILE A 47 3.49 25.41 7.75
C ILE A 47 2.97 25.72 6.35
N SER A 48 3.70 26.55 5.61
CA SER A 48 3.41 26.77 4.19
C SER A 48 3.64 25.48 3.38
N PRO A 49 2.85 25.23 2.31
CA PRO A 49 3.04 24.10 1.39
C PRO A 49 4.49 23.91 0.92
N SER A 50 5.16 25.01 0.53
CA SER A 50 6.55 25.04 0.09
C SER A 50 7.59 24.57 1.12
N LYS A 51 7.21 24.45 2.39
CA LYS A 51 8.09 23.97 3.47
C LYS A 51 7.87 22.50 3.80
N VAL A 52 6.84 21.85 3.25
CA VAL A 52 6.51 20.46 3.55
C VAL A 52 7.64 19.52 3.18
N LEU A 53 8.24 19.66 1.99
CA LEU A 53 9.34 18.81 1.53
C LEU A 53 10.51 18.79 2.54
N LYS A 54 10.89 19.95 3.08
CA LYS A 54 11.98 20.09 4.07
C LYS A 54 11.65 19.50 5.44
N CYS A 55 10.38 19.23 5.71
CA CYS A 55 9.92 18.65 6.96
C CYS A 55 9.75 17.13 6.89
N LEU A 56 9.73 16.54 5.69
CA LEU A 56 9.63 15.09 5.53
C LEU A 56 10.86 14.39 6.13
N LYS A 57 10.63 13.23 6.74
CA LYS A 57 11.70 12.34 7.24
C LYS A 57 12.05 11.21 6.26
N LYS A 58 11.28 11.11 5.18
CA LYS A 58 11.33 10.07 4.16
C LYS A 58 11.17 10.72 2.78
N ASN A 59 11.75 10.09 1.77
CA ASN A 59 11.69 10.54 0.38
C ASN A 59 10.51 9.91 -0.36
N LEU A 60 10.26 10.40 -1.58
CA LEU A 60 9.36 9.72 -2.51
C LEU A 60 9.95 8.33 -2.84
N GLY A 61 9.09 7.31 -2.85
CA GLY A 61 9.47 5.91 -3.00
C GLY A 61 9.80 5.20 -1.68
N ASP A 62 10.05 5.95 -0.60
CA ASP A 62 10.37 5.34 0.69
C ASP A 62 9.12 4.74 1.34
N ARG A 63 9.37 3.67 2.10
CA ARG A 63 8.38 3.03 2.96
C ARG A 63 8.31 3.74 4.32
N ILE A 64 7.07 3.92 4.80
CA ILE A 64 6.74 4.43 6.12
C ILE A 64 5.92 3.38 6.88
N GLU A 65 6.22 3.17 8.16
CA GLU A 65 5.45 2.29 9.03
C GLU A 65 4.41 3.05 9.86
N LYS A 66 3.33 2.36 10.24
CA LYS A 66 2.35 2.89 11.20
C LYS A 66 3.05 3.23 12.52
N GLY A 67 2.80 4.44 13.03
CA GLY A 67 3.44 4.94 14.24
C GLY A 67 4.80 5.60 14.00
N GLU A 68 5.35 5.54 12.79
CA GLU A 68 6.61 6.20 12.45
C GLU A 68 6.42 7.72 12.26
N VAL A 69 7.45 8.51 12.59
CA VAL A 69 7.44 9.97 12.36
C VAL A 69 7.66 10.23 10.88
N LEU A 70 6.59 10.62 10.19
CA LEU A 70 6.61 10.89 8.75
C LEU A 70 7.16 12.28 8.44
N ALA A 71 6.82 13.28 9.26
CA ALA A 71 7.29 14.64 9.08
C ALA A 71 7.44 15.39 10.40
N GLU A 72 8.37 16.34 10.45
CA GLU A 72 8.67 17.14 11.63
C GLU A 72 9.02 18.59 11.26
N LYS A 73 8.32 19.53 11.89
CA LYS A 73 8.71 20.93 11.96
C LYS A 73 9.58 21.16 13.20
N LYS A 74 10.89 21.26 12.99
CA LYS A 74 11.86 21.58 14.07
C LYS A 74 11.77 23.05 14.47
N ARG A 75 11.71 23.32 15.77
CA ARG A 75 11.84 24.65 16.39
C ARG A 75 12.44 24.49 17.80
N ILE A 76 13.12 25.53 18.27
CA ILE A 76 13.75 25.60 19.60
C ILE A 76 12.69 25.42 20.71
N VAL A 77 11.50 25.98 20.52
CA VAL A 77 10.32 25.74 21.37
C VAL A 77 9.10 25.51 20.49
N GLY A 78 8.26 24.51 20.82
CA GLY A 78 6.99 24.25 20.14
C GLY A 78 7.10 23.59 18.75
N GLY A 79 8.09 22.71 18.55
CA GLY A 79 8.15 21.86 17.36
C GLY A 79 6.91 20.97 17.22
N LYS A 80 6.60 20.54 15.98
CA LYS A 80 5.45 19.67 15.71
C LYS A 80 5.84 18.48 14.86
N LYS A 81 5.40 17.29 15.26
CA LYS A 81 5.58 16.03 14.54
C LYS A 81 4.24 15.56 13.98
N PHE A 82 4.29 14.90 12.83
CA PHE A 82 3.19 14.15 12.28
C PHE A 82 3.58 12.68 12.24
N ILE A 83 2.79 11.84 12.90
CA ILE A 83 2.99 10.40 13.00
C ILE A 83 2.10 9.72 11.96
N SER A 84 2.64 8.76 11.23
CA SER A 84 1.88 8.05 10.21
C SER A 84 0.79 7.17 10.85
N PRO A 85 -0.50 7.29 10.46
CA PRO A 85 -1.56 6.45 10.99
C PRO A 85 -1.62 5.05 10.35
N PHE A 86 -0.91 4.83 9.23
CA PHE A 86 -0.85 3.57 8.50
C PHE A 86 0.53 3.34 7.89
N SER A 87 0.82 2.08 7.52
CA SER A 87 2.02 1.72 6.75
C SER A 87 1.76 1.89 5.25
N GLY A 88 2.79 2.26 4.49
CA GLY A 88 2.67 2.46 3.05
C GLY A 88 3.94 2.96 2.38
N THR A 89 3.82 3.31 1.10
CA THR A 89 4.92 3.88 0.30
C THR A 89 4.53 5.28 -0.15
N ILE A 90 5.42 6.25 0.04
CA ILE A 90 5.20 7.63 -0.38
C ILE A 90 5.29 7.70 -1.91
N THR A 91 4.22 8.08 -2.60
CA THR A 91 4.18 8.07 -4.07
C THR A 91 4.40 9.46 -4.66
N ARG A 92 3.81 10.49 -4.05
CA ARG A 92 3.82 11.85 -4.59
C ARG A 92 3.74 12.89 -3.49
N LEU A 93 4.35 14.05 -3.73
CA LEU A 93 4.10 15.28 -2.97
C LEU A 93 3.62 16.36 -3.93
N GLU A 94 2.50 17.00 -3.62
CA GLU A 94 2.02 18.19 -4.32
C GLU A 94 2.47 19.43 -3.54
N GLU A 95 3.56 20.06 -3.98
CA GLU A 95 4.19 21.16 -3.24
C GLU A 95 3.37 22.46 -3.19
N SER A 96 2.49 22.67 -4.17
CA SER A 96 1.60 23.85 -4.21
C SER A 96 0.58 23.85 -3.07
N THR A 97 0.13 22.67 -2.62
CA THR A 97 -0.89 22.52 -1.57
C THR A 97 -0.35 21.88 -0.29
N GLY A 98 0.76 21.17 -0.38
CA GLY A 98 1.37 20.41 0.72
C GLY A 98 0.66 19.10 1.00
N ARG A 99 0.02 18.51 -0.03
CA ARG A 99 -0.60 17.19 0.03
C ARG A 99 0.44 16.11 -0.26
N LEU A 100 0.57 15.16 0.65
CA LEU A 100 1.38 13.95 0.48
C LEU A 100 0.45 12.78 0.12
N PHE A 101 0.82 12.03 -0.91
CA PHE A 101 0.12 10.85 -1.39
C PHE A 101 0.92 9.62 -0.96
N ILE A 102 0.24 8.65 -0.35
CA ILE A 102 0.84 7.42 0.15
C ILE A 102 -0.01 6.26 -0.33
N LEU A 103 0.61 5.31 -1.00
CA LEU A 103 -0.02 4.03 -1.29
C LEU A 103 0.00 3.20 -0.01
N SER A 104 -1.13 3.15 0.69
CA SER A 104 -1.27 2.40 1.94
C SER A 104 -1.22 0.89 1.67
N GLN A 105 -0.61 0.18 2.60
CA GLN A 105 -0.60 -1.29 2.67
C GLN A 105 -1.62 -1.79 3.70
N SER A 106 -2.60 -0.95 4.09
CA SER A 106 -3.68 -1.34 4.99
C SER A 106 -4.39 -2.58 4.45
N GLU A 107 -4.74 -3.49 5.36
CA GLU A 107 -5.28 -4.83 5.12
C GLU A 107 -5.94 -4.97 3.74
N GLU A 108 -5.14 -5.64 2.91
CA GLU A 108 -5.41 -6.23 1.62
C GLU A 108 -6.89 -6.16 1.20
N LYS A 109 -7.24 -5.18 0.34
CA LYS A 109 -8.35 -5.42 -0.59
C LYS A 109 -7.85 -6.47 -1.59
N ILE A 110 -7.98 -7.72 -1.18
CA ILE A 110 -7.73 -8.90 -1.99
C ILE A 110 -8.87 -8.96 -3.00
N LYS A 111 -8.58 -8.69 -4.27
CA LYS A 111 -9.44 -9.25 -5.33
C LYS A 111 -9.13 -10.74 -5.39
N GLU A 112 -10.09 -11.54 -4.96
CA GLU A 112 -10.01 -12.99 -4.94
C GLU A 112 -10.49 -13.55 -6.27
N ILE A 113 -9.69 -14.46 -6.84
CA ILE A 113 -10.19 -15.41 -7.84
C ILE A 113 -10.41 -16.72 -7.09
N LYS A 114 -11.67 -17.13 -6.95
CA LYS A 114 -12.05 -18.40 -6.35
C LYS A 114 -12.18 -19.46 -7.41
N SER A 115 -11.79 -20.69 -7.10
CA SER A 115 -12.02 -21.81 -8.02
C SER A 115 -13.51 -22.09 -8.15
N PRO A 116 -14.07 -22.19 -9.36
CA PRO A 116 -15.46 -22.58 -9.56
C PRO A 116 -15.69 -24.06 -9.24
N GLU A 117 -14.65 -24.90 -9.35
CA GLU A 117 -14.72 -26.37 -9.23
C GLU A 117 -13.47 -26.94 -8.53
N SER A 118 -13.57 -28.16 -7.98
CA SER A 118 -12.46 -28.83 -7.29
C SER A 118 -11.56 -29.59 -8.27
N TYR A 119 -10.23 -29.43 -8.21
CA TYR A 119 -9.25 -30.16 -9.03
C TYR A 119 -7.87 -30.32 -8.35
N LEU A 120 -7.05 -31.29 -8.80
CA LEU A 120 -5.66 -31.50 -8.36
C LEU A 120 -4.69 -30.73 -9.28
N ILE A 121 -3.86 -29.85 -8.75
CA ILE A 121 -2.74 -29.27 -9.51
C ILE A 121 -1.59 -30.28 -9.46
N GLU A 122 -0.92 -30.56 -10.57
CA GLU A 122 0.37 -31.29 -10.65
C GLU A 122 1.32 -30.50 -11.60
N GLU A 123 2.64 -30.69 -11.48
CA GLU A 123 3.75 -30.00 -12.22
C GLU A 123 3.52 -29.65 -13.70
#